data_AF-A0A927CTS3-F1
#
_entry.id   AF-A0A927CTS3-F1
#
_cell.length_a   1.000
_cell.length_b   1.000
_cell.length_c   1.000
_cell.angle_alpha   90.00
_cell.angle_beta   90.00
_cell.angle_gamma   90.00
#
_symmetry.space_group_name_H-M   'P 1'
#
loop_
_entity.id
_entity.type
_entity.pdbx_description
1 polymer ?
#
loop_
_entity_poly.entity_id
_entity_poly.type
_entity_poly.pdbx_seq_one_letter_code
_entity_poly.pdbx_strand_id
1 'polypeptide(L)' 'MGDKVIFLFLAILAAVCMAGVGISIGLREIIGGLGSIAGIIISLIALCAVMGYGFVLKKKYREAGRL' A
#
# COMPACT_ATOMS: atom_id res chain seq x y z
N MET A 1 16.77 12.65 -12.46
CA MET A 1 16.98 11.88 -11.21
C MET A 1 15.76 11.80 -10.29
N GLY A 2 14.70 12.60 -10.46
CA GLY A 2 13.53 12.59 -9.55
C GLY A 2 12.54 11.41 -9.70
N ASP A 3 12.54 10.73 -10.85
CA ASP A 3 11.44 9.81 -11.22
C ASP A 3 11.47 8.49 -10.46
N LYS A 4 12.69 8.01 -10.15
CA LYS A 4 12.91 6.78 -9.40
C LYS A 4 12.55 6.97 -7.92
N VAL A 5 12.66 8.19 -7.40
CA VAL A 5 12.36 8.54 -6.01
C VAL A 5 10.86 8.42 -5.73
N ILE A 6 10.02 8.74 -6.72
CA ILE A 6 8.57 8.61 -6.61
C ILE A 6 8.15 7.13 -6.50
N PHE A 7 8.80 6.24 -7.26
CA PHE A 7 8.60 4.79 -7.10
C PHE A 7 9.09 4.27 -5.77
N LEU A 8 10.18 4.81 -5.25
CA LEU A 8 10.73 4.46 -3.95
C LEU A 8 9.78 4.88 -2.82
N PHE A 9 9.17 6.08 -2.93
CA PHE A 9 8.13 6.54 -2.02
C PHE A 9 6.87 5.67 -2.07
N LEU A 10 6.41 5.28 -3.26
CA LEU A 10 5.30 4.35 -3.44
C LEU A 10 5.59 2.97 -2.84
N ALA A 11 6.82 2.47 -2.98
CA ALA A 11 7.24 1.20 -2.40
C ALA A 11 7.28 1.26 -0.86
N ILE A 12 7.79 2.35 -0.29
CA ILE A 12 7.75 2.58 1.16
C ILE A 12 6.31 2.65 1.66
N LEU A 13 5.43 3.37 0.95
CA LEU A 13 4.03 3.50 1.32
C LEU A 13 3.29 2.16 1.26
N ALA A 14 3.60 1.31 0.27
CA ALA A 14 3.10 -0.06 0.19
C ALA A 14 3.60 -0.94 1.33
N ALA A 15 4.89 -0.81 1.71
CA ALA A 15 5.47 -1.53 2.84
C ALA A 15 4.82 -1.12 4.17
N VAL A 16 4.53 0.18 4.36
CA VAL A 16 3.80 0.69 5.52
C VAL A 16 2.36 0.15 5.57
N CYS A 17 1.66 0.08 4.42
CA CYS A 17 0.35 -0.57 4.35
C CYS A 17 0.42 -2.06 4.76
N MET A 18 1.38 -2.83 4.25
CA MET A 18 1.56 -4.24 4.65
C MET A 18 1.92 -4.39 6.13
N ALA A 19 2.74 -3.50 6.69
CA ALA A 19 3.06 -3.50 8.11
C ALA A 19 1.80 -3.23 8.96
N GLY A 20 0.94 -2.29 8.54
CA GLY A 20 -0.34 -2.01 9.18
C GLY A 20 -1.32 -3.20 9.16
N VAL A 21 -1.35 -3.97 8.07
CA VAL A 21 -2.08 -5.25 8.00
C VAL A 21 -1.55 -6.22 9.06
N GLY A 22 -0.23 -6.41 9.13
CA GLY A 22 0.40 -7.32 10.09
C GLY A 22 0.13 -6.95 11.55
N ILE A 23 0.18 -5.66 11.87
CA ILE A 23 -0.15 -5.12 13.20
C ILE A 23 -1.62 -5.38 13.52
N SER A 24 -2.53 -5.14 12.57
CA SER A 24 -3.98 -5.37 12.74
C SER A 24 -4.33 -6.85 12.93
N ILE A 25 -3.53 -7.77 12.36
CA ILE A 25 -3.65 -9.22 12.55
C ILE A 25 -3.04 -9.64 13.91
N GLY A 26 -1.90 -9.10 14.30
CA GLY A 26 -1.23 -9.44 15.55
C GLY A 26 -1.97 -8.96 16.81
N LEU A 27 -2.68 -7.84 16.73
CA LEU A 27 -3.51 -7.29 17.81
C LEU A 27 -4.94 -7.85 17.84
N ARG A 28 -5.23 -8.91 17.07
CA ARG A 28 -6.57 -9.51 16.94
C ARG A 28 -7.20 -9.90 18.28
N GLU A 29 -6.38 -10.35 19.23
CA GLU A 29 -6.84 -10.78 20.56
C GLU A 29 -7.05 -9.60 21.53
N ILE A 30 -6.34 -8.48 21.30
CA ILE A 30 -6.40 -7.27 22.16
C ILE A 30 -7.57 -6.35 21.77
N ILE A 31 -7.87 -6.21 20.48
CA ILE A 31 -8.91 -5.31 19.96
C ILE A 31 -10.29 -5.99 19.88
N GLY A 32 -10.34 -7.32 20.05
CA GLY A 32 -11.54 -8.13 19.83
C GLY A 32 -11.74 -8.42 18.34
N GLY A 33 -12.11 -9.66 18.01
CA GLY A 33 -12.10 -10.18 16.64
C GLY A 33 -12.87 -9.35 15.59
N LEU A 34 -13.89 -8.57 16.02
CA LEU A 34 -14.67 -7.69 15.16
C LEU A 34 -13.89 -6.46 14.67
N GLY A 35 -13.02 -5.88 15.50
CA GLY A 35 -12.19 -4.73 15.12
C GLY A 35 -11.04 -5.10 14.18
N SER A 36 -10.51 -6.32 14.30
CA SER A 36 -9.42 -6.82 13.45
C SER A 36 -9.87 -7.04 12.00
N ILE A 37 -11.09 -7.53 11.78
CA ILE A 37 -11.64 -7.78 10.43
C ILE A 37 -11.83 -6.47 9.66
N ALA A 38 -12.33 -5.41 10.34
CA ALA A 38 -12.45 -4.09 9.74
C ALA A 38 -11.07 -3.48 9.37
N GLY A 39 -10.07 -3.63 10.25
CA GLY A 39 -8.71 -3.17 9.99
C GLY A 39 -8.03 -3.89 8.82
N ILE A 40 -8.28 -5.19 8.67
CA ILE A 40 -7.80 -5.98 7.53
C ILE A 40 -8.45 -5.50 6.23
N ILE A 41 -9.77 -5.34 6.19
CA ILE A 41 -10.49 -4.91 4.98
C ILE A 41 -10.03 -3.52 4.53
N ILE A 42 -9.94 -2.56 5.46
CA ILE A 42 -9.45 -1.20 5.17
C ILE A 42 -8.02 -1.25 4.63
N SER A 43 -7.14 -2.03 5.25
CA SER A 43 -5.75 -2.14 4.80
C SER A 43 -5.62 -2.85 3.45
N LEU A 44 -6.51 -3.80 3.14
CA LEU A 44 -6.56 -4.49 1.84
C LEU A 44 -7.02 -3.54 0.73
N ILE A 45 -8.03 -2.71 1.00
CA ILE A 45 -8.48 -1.66 0.09
C ILE A 45 -7.37 -0.63 -0.13
N ALA A 46 -6.70 -0.20 0.94
CA ALA A 46 -5.57 0.72 0.86
C ALA A 46 -4.40 0.13 0.05
N LEU A 47 -4.09 -1.16 0.24
CA LEU A 47 -3.07 -1.86 -0.53
C LEU A 47 -3.42 -1.94 -2.02
N CYS A 48 -4.66 -2.29 -2.36
CA CYS A 48 -5.17 -2.28 -3.73
C CYS A 48 -5.09 -0.88 -4.35
N ALA A 49 -5.43 0.17 -3.60
CA ALA A 49 -5.33 1.56 -4.05
C ALA A 49 -3.87 1.97 -4.32
N VAL A 50 -2.94 1.65 -3.41
CA VAL A 50 -1.50 1.96 -3.56
C VAL A 50 -0.90 1.21 -4.76
N MET A 51 -1.19 -0.08 -4.92
CA MET A 51 -0.72 -0.84 -6.09
C MET A 51 -1.36 -0.33 -7.39
N GLY A 52 -2.67 -0.09 -7.41
CA GLY A 52 -3.38 0.45 -8.57
C GLY A 52 -2.81 1.81 -9.00
N TYR A 53 -2.60 2.71 -8.05
CA TYR A 53 -1.99 4.02 -8.30
C TYR A 53 -0.55 3.87 -8.81
N GLY A 54 0.23 2.95 -8.24
CA GLY A 54 1.58 2.61 -8.71
C GLY A 54 1.62 2.09 -10.14
N PHE A 55 0.65 1.27 -10.55
CA PHE A 55 0.52 0.77 -11.93
C PHE A 55 0.17 1.89 -12.92
N VAL A 56 -0.77 2.77 -12.56
CA VAL A 56 -1.12 3.95 -13.39
C VAL A 56 0.08 4.88 -13.54
N LEU A 57 0.82 5.11 -12.44
CA LEU A 57 2.03 5.92 -12.50
C LEU A 57 3.10 5.27 -13.39
N LYS A 58 3.35 3.95 -13.27
CA LYS A 58 4.27 3.23 -14.17
C LYS A 58 3.86 3.39 -15.63
N LYS A 59 2.58 3.31 -15.94
CA LYS A 59 2.07 3.49 -17.30
C LYS A 59 2.37 4.90 -17.82
N LYS A 60 2.03 5.92 -17.03
CA LYS A 60 2.24 7.34 -17.39
C LYS A 60 3.72 7.68 -17.59
N TYR A 61 4.62 7.12 -16.80
CA TYR A 61 6.06 7.31 -16.94
C TYR A 61 6.65 6.62 -18.18
N ARG A 62 6.09 5.46 -18.56
CA ARG A 62 6.47 4.73 -19.78
C ARG A 62 5.98 5.46 -21.03
N GLU A 63 4.75 6.00 -21.00
CA GLU A 63 4.19 6.84 -22.08
C GLU A 63 4.97 8.16 -22.25
N ALA A 64 5.56 8.69 -21.17
CA ALA A 64 6.41 9.86 -21.22
C ALA A 64 7.87 9.58 -21.66
N GLY A 65 8.23 8.32 -21.99
CA GLY A 65 9.59 7.95 -22.38
C GLY A 65 10.64 8.05 -21.26
N ARG A 66 10.19 8.12 -20.00
CA ARG A 66 11.03 8.27 -18.80
C ARG A 66 11.26 6.93 -18.07
N LEU A 67 10.83 5.83 -18.69
CA LEU A 67 10.98 4.46 -18.21
C LEU A 67 11.33 3.53 -19.37
#